data_AF-A0A3Q3BG71-F1
#
_entry.id   AF-A0A3Q3BG71-F1
#
_cell.length_a   1.000
_cell.length_b   1.000
_cell.length_c   1.000
_cell.angle_alpha   90.00
_cell.angle_beta   90.00
_cell.angle_gamma   90.00
#
_symmetry.space_group_name_H-M   'P 1'
#
loop_
_entity.id
_entity.type
_entity.pdbx_description
1 polymer ?
#
loop_
_entity_poly.entity_id
_entity_poly.type
_entity_poly.pdbx_seq_one_letter_code
_entity_poly.pdbx_strand_id
1 'polypeptide(L)'
;PHQYVFFDTPKTWAEAQSYCRENYSDLATMEDMNEMNIALETVGDNYTDAVWIGLQKGQTSEWHWSLAGKDFYKEGERNYLKWDLSGFGNCSLFTDGKLTKSPCMYTNSFVCFDNQYIISNEKLVWIKARDFCRTHYTDLVSLRNDAEYQAVQEVTNGQAVYVGLFRDLWVWSDLNNSSLRYWWENQQVYIDNFENCVAMLKTKSGRWGDRKCTEAHPFLCKRSE
;
A
#
# COMPACT_ATOMS: atom_id res chain seq x y z
N PRO A 1 -13.54 -14.31 -15.95
CA PRO A 1 -14.62 -13.31 -15.70
C PRO A 1 -13.98 -12.05 -15.12
N HIS A 2 -14.33 -10.85 -15.60
CA HIS A 2 -13.69 -9.61 -15.11
C HIS A 2 -14.14 -9.35 -13.67
N GLN A 3 -13.18 -9.31 -12.74
CA GLN A 3 -13.39 -9.14 -11.29
C GLN A 3 -13.91 -7.73 -10.94
N TYR A 4 -13.70 -6.76 -11.83
CA TYR A 4 -14.10 -5.37 -11.65
C TYR A 4 -15.05 -4.91 -12.76
N VAL A 5 -15.87 -3.90 -12.44
CA VAL A 5 -16.80 -3.26 -13.38
C VAL A 5 -16.68 -1.75 -13.28
N PHE A 6 -16.38 -1.09 -14.39
CA PHE A 6 -16.23 0.36 -14.48
C PHE A 6 -17.56 1.04 -14.79
N PHE A 7 -17.84 2.14 -14.07
CA PHE A 7 -18.98 3.01 -14.28
C PHE A 7 -18.50 4.43 -14.55
N ASP A 8 -18.83 4.94 -15.74
CA ASP A 8 -18.44 6.27 -16.21
C ASP A 8 -19.32 7.40 -15.63
N THR A 9 -20.52 7.07 -15.16
CA THR A 9 -21.47 8.03 -14.59
C THR A 9 -20.99 8.49 -13.21
N PRO A 10 -20.56 9.76 -13.04
CA PRO A 10 -19.89 10.18 -11.82
C PRO A 10 -20.81 10.17 -10.60
N LYS A 11 -20.24 9.80 -9.45
CA LYS A 11 -20.90 9.81 -8.13
C LYS A 11 -19.93 10.28 -7.07
N THR A 12 -20.45 10.82 -5.95
CA THR A 12 -19.64 10.97 -4.75
C THR A 12 -19.16 9.61 -4.26
N TRP A 13 -18.09 9.57 -3.45
CA TRP A 13 -17.53 8.28 -3.02
C TRP A 13 -18.57 7.43 -2.27
N ALA A 14 -19.37 8.05 -1.39
CA ALA A 14 -20.41 7.36 -0.62
C ALA A 14 -21.57 6.86 -1.50
N GLU A 15 -21.99 7.64 -2.50
CA GLU A 15 -23.00 7.21 -3.47
C GLU A 15 -22.48 6.06 -4.35
N ALA A 16 -21.22 6.13 -4.78
CA ALA A 16 -20.57 5.08 -5.56
C ALA A 16 -20.47 3.77 -4.75
N GLN A 17 -20.05 3.86 -3.49
CA GLN A 17 -20.03 2.72 -2.57
C GLN A 17 -21.42 2.11 -2.39
N SER A 18 -22.42 2.95 -2.12
CA SER A 18 -23.80 2.47 -1.93
C SER A 18 -24.30 1.75 -3.17
N TYR A 19 -24.08 2.34 -4.35
CA TYR A 19 -24.41 1.71 -5.63
C TYR A 19 -23.71 0.36 -5.82
N CYS A 20 -22.41 0.28 -5.54
CA CYS A 20 -21.68 -0.98 -5.67
C CYS A 20 -22.17 -2.04 -4.67
N ARG A 21 -22.55 -1.67 -3.45
CA ARG A 21 -23.10 -2.63 -2.47
C ARG A 21 -24.51 -3.11 -2.80
N GLU A 22 -25.30 -2.28 -3.49
CA GLU A 22 -26.64 -2.66 -3.94
C GLU A 22 -26.61 -3.60 -5.15
N ASN A 23 -25.60 -3.47 -6.03
CA ASN A 23 -25.57 -4.16 -7.33
C ASN A 23 -24.41 -5.17 -7.48
N TYR A 24 -23.41 -5.10 -6.62
CA TYR A 24 -22.15 -5.86 -6.63
C TYR A 24 -21.72 -6.17 -5.17
N SER A 25 -20.42 -6.39 -4.91
CA SER A 25 -19.93 -6.54 -3.53
C SER A 25 -19.70 -5.20 -2.83
N ASP A 26 -18.77 -4.40 -3.35
CA ASP A 26 -18.38 -3.08 -2.81
C ASP A 26 -17.65 -2.31 -3.92
N LEU A 27 -17.18 -1.09 -3.63
CA LEU A 27 -16.14 -0.44 -4.43
C LEU A 27 -14.92 -1.35 -4.56
N ALA A 28 -14.16 -1.14 -5.63
CA ALA A 28 -13.01 -1.96 -5.96
C ALA A 28 -11.97 -1.93 -4.84
N THR A 29 -11.69 -3.11 -4.29
CA THR A 29 -10.62 -3.39 -3.36
C THR A 29 -9.63 -4.35 -4.00
N MET A 30 -8.35 -4.18 -3.68
CA MET A 30 -7.25 -4.91 -4.34
C MET A 30 -6.31 -5.54 -3.30
N GLU A 31 -6.08 -6.85 -3.41
CA GLU A 31 -5.24 -7.61 -2.49
C GLU A 31 -3.76 -7.66 -2.90
N ASP A 32 -3.48 -7.51 -4.20
CA ASP A 32 -2.14 -7.59 -4.77
C ASP A 32 -2.01 -6.81 -6.10
N MET A 33 -0.82 -6.88 -6.70
CA MET A 33 -0.54 -6.20 -7.97
C MET A 33 -1.25 -6.83 -9.18
N ASN A 34 -1.65 -8.11 -9.12
CA ASN A 34 -2.42 -8.73 -10.19
C ASN A 34 -3.83 -8.12 -10.23
N GLU A 35 -4.49 -8.01 -9.08
CA GLU A 35 -5.77 -7.31 -8.95
C GLU A 35 -5.67 -5.84 -9.38
N MET A 36 -4.61 -5.13 -8.98
CA MET A 36 -4.37 -3.75 -9.43
C MET A 36 -4.23 -3.63 -10.95
N ASN A 37 -3.53 -4.56 -11.61
CA ASN A 37 -3.37 -4.57 -13.06
C ASN A 37 -4.71 -4.82 -13.77
N ILE A 38 -5.52 -5.75 -13.27
CA ILE A 38 -6.88 -5.98 -13.80
C ILE A 38 -7.75 -4.72 -13.65
N ALA A 39 -7.63 -4.01 -12.53
CA ALA A 39 -8.33 -2.74 -12.32
C ALA A 39 -7.90 -1.67 -13.35
N LEU A 40 -6.58 -1.54 -13.61
CA LEU A 40 -6.04 -0.64 -14.65
C LEU A 40 -6.54 -0.98 -16.04
N GLU A 41 -6.55 -2.26 -16.40
CA GLU A 41 -7.05 -2.75 -17.70
C GLU A 41 -8.56 -2.51 -17.85
N THR A 42 -9.33 -2.70 -16.76
CA THR A 42 -10.79 -2.52 -16.75
C THR A 42 -11.18 -1.06 -17.03
N VAL A 43 -10.46 -0.10 -16.44
CA VAL A 43 -10.75 1.34 -16.65
C VAL A 43 -10.19 1.84 -17.99
N GLY A 44 -9.03 1.31 -18.42
CA GLY A 44 -8.36 1.71 -19.65
C GLY A 44 -8.20 3.22 -19.79
N ASP A 45 -8.57 3.75 -20.97
CA ASP A 45 -8.56 5.19 -21.26
C ASP A 45 -9.90 5.89 -21.04
N ASN A 46 -10.88 5.23 -20.42
CA ASN A 46 -12.27 5.70 -20.35
C ASN A 46 -12.54 6.75 -19.24
N TYR A 47 -11.51 7.43 -18.73
CA TYR A 47 -11.64 8.44 -17.68
C TYR A 47 -10.60 9.56 -17.86
N THR A 48 -10.94 10.77 -17.42
CA THR A 48 -10.16 11.99 -17.70
C THR A 48 -9.40 12.55 -16.51
N ASP A 49 -9.91 12.36 -15.29
CA ASP A 49 -9.27 12.87 -14.07
C ASP A 49 -8.99 11.74 -13.07
N ALA A 50 -10.05 11.13 -12.53
CA ALA A 50 -9.93 10.16 -11.46
C ALA A 50 -11.04 9.10 -11.51
N VAL A 51 -10.79 7.92 -10.92
CA VAL A 51 -11.78 6.85 -10.72
C VAL A 51 -11.77 6.41 -9.26
N TRP A 52 -12.93 6.43 -8.60
CA TRP A 52 -13.06 5.98 -7.23
C TRP A 52 -12.76 4.49 -7.06
N ILE A 53 -12.01 4.19 -6.00
CA ILE A 53 -11.77 2.85 -5.47
C ILE A 53 -12.18 2.78 -4.00
N GLY A 54 -12.21 1.59 -3.42
CA GLY A 54 -12.72 1.35 -2.06
C GLY A 54 -11.81 1.81 -0.92
N LEU A 55 -10.69 2.50 -1.18
CA LEU A 55 -9.78 2.95 -0.13
C LEU A 55 -10.22 4.32 0.42
N GLN A 56 -10.29 4.45 1.74
CA GLN A 56 -10.68 5.69 2.42
C GLN A 56 -9.90 5.89 3.71
N LYS A 57 -9.88 7.12 4.24
CA LYS A 57 -9.24 7.43 5.52
C LYS A 57 -10.05 6.83 6.67
N GLY A 58 -9.40 5.96 7.44
CA GLY A 58 -9.91 5.36 8.68
C GLY A 58 -9.56 6.20 9.93
N GLN A 59 -9.87 5.64 11.10
CA GLN A 59 -9.73 6.31 12.40
C GLN A 59 -8.42 5.95 13.13
N THR A 60 -7.92 4.73 12.93
CA THR A 60 -6.79 4.17 13.66
C THR A 60 -5.69 3.78 12.69
N SER A 61 -4.44 4.19 12.98
CA SER A 61 -3.33 3.86 12.09
C SER A 61 -2.70 2.53 12.47
N GLU A 62 -2.50 1.68 11.48
CA GLU A 62 -2.05 0.30 11.63
C GLU A 62 -0.75 0.07 10.88
N TRP A 63 0.05 -0.89 11.37
CA TRP A 63 1.29 -1.27 10.73
C TRP A 63 1.02 -2.33 9.66
N HIS A 64 1.61 -2.14 8.51
CA HIS A 64 1.47 -3.00 7.34
C HIS A 64 2.83 -3.27 6.72
N TRP A 65 2.97 -4.45 6.13
CA TRP A 65 4.09 -4.78 5.26
C TRP A 65 3.78 -4.36 3.82
N SER A 66 4.73 -3.71 3.14
CA SER A 66 4.56 -3.19 1.78
C SER A 66 4.28 -4.29 0.76
N LEU A 67 4.92 -5.46 0.92
CA LEU A 67 4.63 -6.64 0.12
C LEU A 67 3.21 -7.13 0.43
N ALA A 68 2.31 -6.84 -0.50
CA ALA A 68 0.91 -7.27 -0.47
C ALA A 68 0.77 -8.72 -0.99
N GLY A 69 -0.39 -9.34 -0.74
CA GLY A 69 -0.66 -10.73 -1.09
C GLY A 69 -0.98 -11.59 0.14
N LYS A 70 -2.20 -12.14 0.17
CA LYS A 70 -2.66 -12.98 1.29
C LYS A 70 -1.87 -14.29 1.39
N ASP A 71 -1.54 -14.90 0.26
CA ASP A 71 -0.90 -16.22 0.21
C ASP A 71 0.58 -16.18 0.59
N PHE A 72 1.18 -14.99 0.68
CA PHE A 72 2.57 -14.82 1.10
C PHE A 72 2.76 -14.94 2.62
N TYR A 73 1.72 -14.66 3.41
CA TYR A 73 1.81 -14.66 4.88
C TYR A 73 0.94 -15.75 5.47
N LYS A 74 1.54 -16.55 6.36
CA LYS A 74 0.78 -17.45 7.23
C LYS A 74 0.14 -16.67 8.38
N GLU A 75 -0.79 -17.33 9.06
CA GLU A 75 -1.44 -16.77 10.25
C GLU A 75 -0.39 -16.30 11.28
N GLY A 76 -0.54 -15.06 11.74
CA GLY A 76 0.36 -14.43 12.71
C GLY A 76 1.64 -13.80 12.16
N GLU A 77 2.11 -14.17 10.96
CA GLU A 77 3.40 -13.69 10.42
C GLU A 77 3.44 -12.18 10.19
N ARG A 78 2.30 -11.56 9.82
CA ARG A 78 2.19 -10.10 9.67
C ARG A 78 2.46 -9.34 10.99
N ASN A 79 2.20 -9.99 12.12
CA ASN A 79 2.33 -9.42 13.46
C ASN A 79 3.62 -9.84 14.18
N TYR A 80 4.51 -10.57 13.52
CA TYR A 80 5.80 -10.99 14.07
C TYR A 80 6.79 -9.82 14.09
N LEU A 81 6.56 -8.86 14.99
CA LEU A 81 7.30 -7.60 15.07
C LEU A 81 8.17 -7.56 16.33
N LYS A 82 9.49 -7.53 16.16
CA LYS A 82 10.46 -7.35 17.25
C LYS A 82 10.84 -5.89 17.38
N TRP A 83 10.06 -5.15 18.15
CA TRP A 83 10.28 -3.72 18.35
C TRP A 83 11.44 -3.42 19.29
N ASP A 84 12.23 -2.43 18.91
CA ASP A 84 12.82 -1.49 19.85
C ASP A 84 11.89 -0.27 19.94
N LEU A 85 11.56 0.17 21.15
CA LEU A 85 10.57 1.24 21.38
C LEU A 85 11.11 2.64 21.06
N SER A 86 12.35 2.73 20.56
CA SER A 86 12.99 3.97 20.16
C SER A 86 12.43 4.54 18.84
N GLY A 87 12.64 5.85 18.66
CA GLY A 87 12.28 6.57 17.44
C GLY A 87 10.82 7.02 17.34
N PHE A 88 10.49 7.63 16.20
CA PHE A 88 9.16 8.15 15.86
C PHE A 88 8.94 8.10 14.35
N GLY A 89 7.68 8.25 13.92
CA GLY A 89 7.32 8.20 12.51
C GLY A 89 6.60 6.92 12.11
N ASN A 90 6.36 6.79 10.81
CA ASN A 90 5.43 5.83 10.23
C ASN A 90 6.10 4.84 9.27
N CYS A 91 7.43 4.82 9.23
CA CYS A 91 8.19 3.83 8.47
C CYS A 91 9.18 3.15 9.41
N SER A 92 9.63 1.94 9.08
CA SER A 92 10.52 1.20 9.97
C SER A 92 11.92 1.03 9.41
N LEU A 93 12.90 1.26 10.28
CA LEU A 93 14.27 0.82 10.07
C LEU A 93 14.49 -0.50 10.81
N PHE A 94 15.25 -1.39 10.19
CA PHE A 94 15.82 -2.57 10.82
C PHE A 94 17.28 -2.29 11.18
N THR A 95 17.62 -2.48 12.46
CA THR A 95 18.97 -2.34 12.99
C THR A 95 19.14 -3.27 14.18
N ASP A 96 20.29 -3.92 14.28
CA ASP A 96 20.65 -4.81 15.41
C ASP A 96 19.55 -5.82 15.79
N GLY A 97 18.96 -6.47 14.79
CA GLY A 97 17.94 -7.51 14.97
C GLY A 97 16.57 -6.98 15.38
N LYS A 98 16.33 -5.67 15.37
CA LYS A 98 15.08 -5.05 15.83
C LYS A 98 14.55 -4.01 14.84
N LEU A 99 13.24 -3.80 14.93
CA LEU A 99 12.51 -2.76 14.21
C LEU A 99 12.46 -1.49 15.06
N THR A 100 12.75 -0.34 14.45
CA THR A 100 12.63 1.00 15.05
C THR A 100 11.72 1.87 14.20
N LYS A 101 11.21 2.96 14.77
CA LYS A 101 10.35 3.92 14.05
C LYS A 101 11.20 5.04 13.45
N SER A 102 10.91 5.39 12.20
CA SER A 102 11.60 6.46 11.47
C SER A 102 10.61 7.29 10.64
N PRO A 103 10.81 8.62 10.52
CA PRO A 103 10.10 9.43 9.54
C PRO A 103 10.35 8.90 8.12
N CYS A 104 9.28 8.68 7.36
CA CYS A 104 9.35 8.14 5.99
C CYS A 104 10.09 9.05 5.01
N MET A 105 10.23 10.34 5.35
CA MET A 105 10.92 11.36 4.55
C MET A 105 12.44 11.36 4.72
N TYR A 106 12.98 10.60 5.67
CA TYR A 106 14.42 10.45 5.80
C TYR A 106 14.95 9.51 4.73
N THR A 107 16.23 9.68 4.37
CA THR A 107 16.87 8.82 3.38
C THR A 107 17.70 7.77 4.10
N ASN A 108 17.50 6.50 3.73
CA ASN A 108 18.26 5.38 4.27
C ASN A 108 18.56 4.38 3.17
N SER A 109 19.59 3.56 3.40
CA SER A 109 19.80 2.29 2.68
C SER A 109 18.65 1.34 2.98
N PHE A 110 18.45 0.32 2.16
CA PHE A 110 17.24 -0.50 2.23
C PHE A 110 17.51 -1.93 1.76
N VAL A 111 16.62 -2.85 2.14
CA VAL A 111 16.72 -4.26 1.75
C VAL A 111 15.49 -4.65 0.93
N CYS A 112 15.75 -5.12 -0.28
CA CYS A 112 14.73 -5.70 -1.16
C CYS A 112 14.63 -7.22 -0.94
N PHE A 113 13.47 -7.77 -1.25
CA PHE A 113 13.19 -9.19 -1.30
C PHE A 113 12.96 -9.64 -2.74
N ASP A 114 13.55 -10.77 -3.13
CA ASP A 114 13.29 -11.46 -4.40
C ASP A 114 13.63 -12.96 -4.31
N ASN A 115 12.95 -13.68 -3.42
CA ASN A 115 13.35 -15.03 -2.94
C ASN A 115 14.72 -15.08 -2.22
N GLN A 116 15.40 -13.94 -2.12
CA GLN A 116 16.62 -13.69 -1.37
C GLN A 116 16.58 -12.25 -0.82
N TYR A 117 17.53 -11.92 0.07
CA TYR A 117 17.61 -10.60 0.72
C TYR A 117 18.75 -9.78 0.09
N ILE A 118 18.41 -8.62 -0.46
CA ILE A 118 19.33 -7.84 -1.29
C ILE A 118 19.46 -6.44 -0.69
N ILE A 119 20.63 -6.13 -0.15
CA ILE A 119 20.93 -4.79 0.37
C ILE A 119 21.23 -3.82 -0.79
N SER A 120 20.58 -2.67 -0.77
CA SER A 120 20.94 -1.51 -1.58
C SER A 120 21.52 -0.42 -0.69
N ASN A 121 22.72 0.04 -1.03
CA ASN A 121 23.41 1.11 -0.31
C ASN A 121 22.97 2.52 -0.76
N GLU A 122 22.10 2.62 -1.76
CA GLU A 122 21.48 3.89 -2.15
C GLU A 122 20.67 4.47 -0.98
N LYS A 123 20.70 5.80 -0.82
CA LYS A 123 19.93 6.48 0.23
C LYS A 123 18.69 7.10 -0.36
N LEU A 124 17.55 6.44 -0.15
CA LEU A 124 16.26 6.87 -0.66
C LEU A 124 15.27 7.08 0.48
N VAL A 125 14.28 7.96 0.24
CA VAL A 125 13.10 8.02 1.11
C VAL A 125 12.30 6.73 0.97
N TRP A 126 11.56 6.34 2.00
CA TRP A 126 10.95 5.00 2.08
C TRP A 126 10.10 4.64 0.85
N ILE A 127 9.29 5.57 0.35
CA ILE A 127 8.43 5.35 -0.83
C ILE A 127 9.26 5.07 -2.10
N LYS A 128 10.40 5.75 -2.26
CA LYS A 128 11.30 5.55 -3.40
C LYS A 128 12.10 4.26 -3.26
N ALA A 129 12.51 3.89 -2.05
CA ALA A 129 13.15 2.60 -1.77
C ALA A 129 12.20 1.44 -2.12
N ARG A 130 10.94 1.54 -1.74
CA ARG A 130 9.89 0.58 -2.11
C ARG A 130 9.70 0.48 -3.62
N ASP A 131 9.55 1.61 -4.29
CA ASP A 131 9.33 1.64 -5.74
C ASP A 131 10.57 1.14 -6.51
N PHE A 132 11.77 1.40 -6.01
CA PHE A 132 13.00 0.78 -6.50
C PHE A 132 12.94 -0.75 -6.39
N CYS A 133 12.61 -1.27 -5.20
CA CYS A 133 12.53 -2.73 -5.01
C CYS A 133 11.45 -3.35 -5.91
N ARG A 134 10.29 -2.72 -6.08
CA ARG A 134 9.24 -3.24 -7.00
C ARG A 134 9.61 -3.16 -8.48
N THR A 135 10.55 -2.28 -8.84
CA THR A 135 11.02 -2.12 -10.22
C THR A 135 12.09 -3.15 -10.57
N HIS A 136 12.96 -3.49 -9.60
CA HIS A 136 14.13 -4.33 -9.83
C HIS A 136 14.03 -5.74 -9.23
N TYR A 137 13.11 -5.94 -8.28
CA TYR A 137 12.95 -7.11 -7.42
C TYR A 137 11.44 -7.31 -7.11
N THR A 138 11.09 -7.98 -6.00
CA THR A 138 9.68 -8.13 -5.60
C THR A 138 9.15 -6.90 -4.82
N ASP A 139 9.73 -6.57 -3.65
CA ASP A 139 9.35 -5.40 -2.81
C ASP A 139 10.45 -5.16 -1.75
N LEU A 140 10.31 -4.17 -0.88
CA LEU A 140 11.04 -4.12 0.38
C LEU A 140 10.75 -5.36 1.22
N VAL A 141 11.75 -5.81 1.97
CA VAL A 141 11.67 -7.06 2.74
C VAL A 141 10.62 -6.99 3.86
N SER A 142 9.88 -8.09 4.00
CA SER A 142 9.08 -8.40 5.19
C SER A 142 9.85 -9.30 6.13
N LEU A 143 9.68 -9.13 7.45
CA LEU A 143 10.33 -9.95 8.47
C LEU A 143 9.29 -10.75 9.26
N ARG A 144 9.08 -12.01 8.87
CA ARG A 144 7.95 -12.85 9.29
C ARG A 144 8.29 -13.88 10.37
N ASN A 145 9.58 -14.16 10.58
CA ASN A 145 10.05 -15.13 11.57
C ASN A 145 11.53 -14.91 11.92
N ASP A 146 12.03 -15.62 12.94
CA ASP A 146 13.42 -15.53 13.40
C ASP A 146 14.48 -15.68 12.30
N ALA A 147 14.27 -16.62 11.35
CA ALA A 147 15.24 -16.90 10.30
C ALA A 147 15.38 -15.70 9.33
N GLU A 148 14.28 -15.01 9.02
CA GLU A 148 14.33 -13.80 8.17
C GLU A 148 15.03 -12.64 8.89
N TYR A 149 14.78 -12.46 10.19
CA TYR A 149 15.49 -11.47 11.00
C TYR A 149 17.01 -11.73 11.00
N GLN A 150 17.43 -12.99 11.12
CA GLN A 150 18.85 -13.37 11.07
C GLN A 150 19.45 -13.15 9.69
N ALA A 151 18.79 -13.62 8.63
CA ALA A 151 19.28 -13.47 7.27
C ALA A 151 19.41 -11.99 6.86
N VAL A 152 18.45 -11.14 7.24
CA VAL A 152 18.53 -9.70 7.00
C VAL A 152 19.63 -9.05 7.83
N GLN A 153 19.85 -9.47 9.08
CA GLN A 153 20.98 -9.00 9.90
C GLN A 153 22.34 -9.32 9.28
N GLU A 154 22.49 -10.50 8.68
CA GLU A 154 23.73 -10.93 8.03
C GLU A 154 24.05 -10.07 6.79
N VAL A 155 23.06 -9.83 5.92
CA VAL A 155 23.30 -9.02 4.70
C VAL A 155 23.49 -7.53 5.00
N THR A 156 22.96 -7.02 6.11
CA THR A 156 23.14 -5.61 6.50
C THR A 156 24.40 -5.36 7.31
N ASN A 157 25.01 -6.41 7.90
CA ASN A 157 26.18 -6.30 8.76
C ASN A 157 26.03 -5.21 9.85
N GLY A 158 24.83 -5.12 10.44
CA GLY A 158 24.50 -4.13 11.48
C GLY A 158 24.16 -2.72 10.98
N GLN A 159 24.15 -2.48 9.67
CA GLN A 159 23.70 -1.22 9.10
C GLN A 159 22.19 -1.03 9.30
N ALA A 160 21.80 0.16 9.75
CA ALA A 160 20.39 0.55 9.79
C ALA A 160 19.84 0.73 8.36
N VAL A 161 18.79 -0.01 8.04
CA VAL A 161 18.19 -0.06 6.69
C VAL A 161 16.67 0.01 6.74
N TYR A 162 16.04 0.57 5.71
CA TYR A 162 14.60 0.46 5.53
C TYR A 162 14.21 -0.99 5.19
N VAL A 163 13.10 -1.40 5.80
CA VAL A 163 12.35 -2.62 5.48
C VAL A 163 10.93 -2.23 5.06
N GLY A 164 10.12 -3.21 4.64
CA GLY A 164 8.79 -2.98 4.07
C GLY A 164 7.73 -2.54 5.07
N LEU A 165 8.06 -2.39 6.37
CA LEU A 165 7.09 -2.05 7.39
C LEU A 165 6.79 -0.55 7.42
N PHE A 166 5.53 -0.20 7.27
CA PHE A 166 5.02 1.18 7.31
C PHE A 166 3.68 1.24 8.04
N ARG A 167 3.28 2.45 8.44
CA ARG A 167 2.05 2.70 9.19
C ARG A 167 1.19 3.72 8.47
N ASP A 168 -0.08 3.43 8.26
CA ASP A 168 -1.03 4.40 7.72
C ASP A 168 -2.44 4.26 8.28
N LEU A 169 -3.31 5.20 7.93
CA LEU A 169 -4.70 5.30 8.39
C LEU A 169 -5.68 4.75 7.35
N TRP A 170 -5.21 4.16 6.24
CA TRP A 170 -6.07 3.89 5.09
C TRP A 170 -6.71 2.50 5.22
N VAL A 171 -8.03 2.46 5.08
CA VAL A 171 -8.83 1.24 5.23
C VAL A 171 -9.63 0.97 3.96
N TRP A 172 -9.78 -0.31 3.63
CA TRP A 172 -10.62 -0.75 2.52
C TRP A 172 -12.10 -0.78 2.93
N SER A 173 -12.97 -0.40 2.02
CA SER A 173 -14.42 -0.26 2.24
C SER A 173 -15.12 -1.58 2.56
N ASP A 174 -14.60 -2.68 2.03
CA ASP A 174 -15.07 -4.05 2.28
C ASP A 174 -14.50 -4.66 3.57
N LEU A 175 -13.75 -3.87 4.36
CA LEU A 175 -13.08 -4.29 5.60
C LEU A 175 -11.97 -5.33 5.40
N ASN A 176 -11.49 -5.54 4.17
CA ASN A 176 -10.34 -6.41 3.96
C ASN A 176 -9.07 -5.76 4.53
N ASN A 177 -8.09 -6.61 4.85
CA ASN A 177 -6.83 -6.18 5.47
C ASN A 177 -5.66 -6.10 4.47
N SER A 178 -5.95 -5.80 3.20
CA SER A 178 -4.91 -5.68 2.18
C SER A 178 -3.97 -4.50 2.48
N SER A 179 -2.68 -4.79 2.52
CA SER A 179 -1.62 -3.80 2.67
C SER A 179 -1.21 -3.14 1.35
N LEU A 180 -1.87 -3.47 0.23
CA LEU A 180 -1.54 -2.90 -1.06
C LEU A 180 -1.72 -1.38 -1.02
N ARG A 181 -0.65 -0.68 -1.43
CA ARG A 181 -0.62 0.78 -1.58
C ARG A 181 0.04 1.12 -2.90
N TYR A 182 -0.76 1.56 -3.87
CA TYR A 182 -0.30 1.98 -5.21
C TYR A 182 -0.27 3.51 -5.37
N TRP A 183 0.11 4.21 -4.29
CA TRP A 183 0.26 5.67 -4.25
C TRP A 183 1.21 6.20 -5.32
N TRP A 184 0.91 7.41 -5.81
CA TRP A 184 1.87 8.19 -6.59
C TRP A 184 3.03 8.71 -5.70
N GLU A 185 4.19 8.98 -6.31
CA GLU A 185 5.47 9.15 -5.59
C GLU A 185 5.48 10.24 -4.51
N ASN A 186 4.70 11.33 -4.67
CA ASN A 186 4.67 12.42 -3.70
C ASN A 186 3.38 12.47 -2.89
N GLN A 187 2.59 11.39 -2.87
CA GLN A 187 1.42 11.33 -2.00
C GLN A 187 1.87 11.43 -0.54
N GLN A 188 1.45 12.48 0.15
CA GLN A 188 1.59 12.55 1.59
C GLN A 188 0.52 11.64 2.20
N VAL A 189 0.95 10.58 2.89
CA VAL A 189 0.08 9.58 3.52
C VAL A 189 -0.65 10.17 4.74
N TYR A 190 -0.19 11.32 5.25
CA TYR A 190 -0.71 12.00 6.43
C TYR A 190 -0.97 13.48 6.13
N ILE A 191 -2.23 13.84 5.88
CA ILE A 191 -2.66 15.25 5.78
C ILE A 191 -3.84 15.45 6.73
N ASP A 192 -3.71 16.49 7.56
CA ASP A 192 -4.53 16.78 8.74
C ASP A 192 -5.88 17.44 8.43
N ASN A 193 -6.32 17.52 7.17
CA ASN A 193 -7.51 18.29 6.82
C ASN A 193 -8.38 17.66 5.74
N PHE A 194 -9.65 17.45 6.13
CA PHE A 194 -10.85 17.11 5.36
C PHE A 194 -10.89 15.74 4.65
N GLU A 195 -12.08 15.14 4.67
CA GLU A 195 -12.53 13.89 4.05
C GLU A 195 -11.70 13.38 2.85
N ASN A 196 -10.76 12.47 3.12
CA ASN A 196 -9.91 11.91 2.07
C ASN A 196 -10.40 10.52 1.66
N CYS A 197 -10.95 10.46 0.45
CA CYS A 197 -11.27 9.25 -0.28
C CYS A 197 -10.22 9.05 -1.37
N VAL A 198 -10.02 7.82 -1.84
CA VAL A 198 -8.92 7.52 -2.76
C VAL A 198 -9.44 7.22 -4.14
N ALA A 199 -8.76 7.79 -5.13
CA ALA A 199 -9.01 7.52 -6.52
C ALA A 199 -7.74 7.13 -7.27
N MET A 200 -7.91 6.34 -8.33
CA MET A 200 -6.89 6.16 -9.37
C MET A 200 -6.81 7.42 -10.22
N LEU A 201 -5.62 7.99 -10.38
CA LEU A 201 -5.43 9.28 -11.04
C LEU A 201 -4.94 9.12 -12.49
N LYS A 202 -5.65 9.71 -13.45
CA LYS A 202 -5.31 9.62 -14.88
C LYS A 202 -3.93 10.20 -15.16
N THR A 203 -3.67 11.38 -14.59
CA THR A 203 -2.42 12.14 -14.77
C THR A 203 -1.20 11.48 -14.11
N LYS A 204 -1.41 10.42 -13.33
CA LYS A 204 -0.37 9.64 -12.65
C LYS A 204 -0.40 8.17 -13.09
N SER A 205 -0.88 7.89 -14.30
CA SER A 205 -0.90 6.55 -14.87
C SER A 205 -1.65 5.54 -13.99
N GLY A 206 -2.78 5.96 -13.43
CA GLY A 206 -3.62 5.15 -12.54
C GLY A 206 -3.07 4.94 -11.12
N ARG A 207 -1.92 5.55 -10.77
CA ARG A 207 -1.47 5.62 -9.38
C ARG A 207 -2.51 6.32 -8.51
N TRP A 208 -2.59 5.91 -7.26
CA TRP A 208 -3.61 6.38 -6.33
C TRP A 208 -3.23 7.73 -5.74
N GLY A 209 -4.21 8.57 -5.48
CA GLY A 209 -4.08 9.76 -4.64
C GLY A 209 -5.39 10.08 -3.93
N ASP A 210 -5.31 10.94 -2.92
CA ASP A 210 -6.47 11.40 -2.18
C ASP A 210 -7.25 12.47 -2.94
N ARG A 211 -8.56 12.47 -2.74
CA ARG A 211 -9.54 13.41 -3.29
C ARG A 211 -10.60 13.66 -2.23
N LYS A 212 -11.30 14.79 -2.35
CA LYS A 212 -12.41 15.06 -1.43
C LYS A 212 -13.54 14.08 -1.71
N CYS A 213 -14.04 13.41 -0.67
CA CYS A 213 -15.11 12.40 -0.82
C CYS A 213 -16.40 12.94 -1.47
N THR A 214 -16.61 14.26 -1.40
CA THR A 214 -17.73 14.99 -2.01
C THR A 214 -17.55 15.30 -3.49
N GLU A 215 -16.38 15.05 -4.08
CA GLU A 215 -16.20 15.13 -5.53
C GLU A 215 -16.95 14.00 -6.24
N ALA A 216 -17.54 14.29 -7.40
CA ALA A 216 -18.17 13.28 -8.23
C ALA A 216 -17.18 12.74 -9.27
N HIS A 217 -16.87 11.45 -9.19
CA HIS A 217 -15.99 10.77 -10.15
C HIS A 217 -16.62 9.47 -10.65
N PRO A 218 -16.25 9.00 -11.86
CA PRO A 218 -16.43 7.60 -12.25
C PRO A 218 -15.91 6.65 -11.18
N PHE A 219 -16.39 5.42 -11.14
CA PHE A 219 -16.04 4.49 -10.07
C PHE A 219 -15.94 3.05 -10.54
N LEU A 220 -15.19 2.26 -9.78
CA LEU A 220 -14.95 0.84 -10.05
C LEU A 220 -15.62 0.00 -8.95
N CYS A 221 -16.49 -0.93 -9.30
CA CYS A 221 -17.06 -1.90 -8.36
C CYS A 221 -16.31 -3.25 -8.44
N LYS A 222 -16.19 -3.96 -7.32
CA LYS A 222 -15.76 -5.36 -7.27
C LYS A 222 -16.97 -6.28 -7.39
N ARG A 223 -16.92 -7.23 -8.33
CA ARG A 223 -17.95 -8.27 -8.44
C ARG A 223 -17.85 -9.22 -7.24
N SER A 224 -18.99 -9.70 -6.78
CA SER A 224 -19.03 -10.85 -5.87
C SER A 224 -18.50 -12.08 -6.61
N GLU A 225 -17.62 -12.83 -5.94
CA GLU A 225 -17.24 -14.18 -6.39
C GLU A 225 -18.46 -15.10 -6.49
#